data_AF-A0A7W9U6L6-F1
#
_entry.id   AF-A0A7W9U6L6-F1
#
_cell.length_a   1.000
_cell.length_b   1.000
_cell.length_c   1.000
_cell.angle_alpha   90.00
_cell.angle_beta   90.00
_cell.angle_gamma   90.00
#
_symmetry.space_group_name_H-M   'P 1'
#
loop_
_entity.id
_entity.type
_entity.pdbx_description
1 polymer ?
#
loop_
_entity_poly.entity_id
_entity_poly.type
_entity_poly.pdbx_seq_one_letter_code
_entity_poly.pdbx_strand_id
1 'polypeptide(L)'
;MDQLGFDMPLSSAGAWGLGCAVLLLCGLWAIGSVIERRKAPHARAEDERKMLASSSIWPRNLAEAFAFAASMLIVTGGWEVLYRGFLLLVLTPVIGLPLAIAASALAYGLGHGYENPKQLIGSIISAFFFTIAYAWTQSLWWLILIHGSIPLSTIPAVMRAQRRHPTLRSTITSVIGS
;
A
#
# COMPACT_ATOMS: atom_id res chain seq x y z
N MET A 1 16.46 17.45 -5.98
CA MET A 1 15.76 16.26 -5.45
C MET A 1 15.10 16.56 -4.11
N ASP A 2 15.71 17.44 -3.30
CA ASP A 2 15.23 17.83 -1.98
C ASP A 2 13.80 18.40 -1.94
N GLN A 3 13.38 19.13 -2.98
CA GLN A 3 12.01 19.69 -3.07
C GLN A 3 10.91 18.65 -3.29
N LEU A 4 11.26 17.43 -3.72
CA LEU A 4 10.32 16.32 -3.88
C LEU A 4 10.22 15.45 -2.62
N GLY A 5 10.97 15.80 -1.56
CA GLY A 5 10.96 15.08 -0.28
C GLY A 5 11.76 13.78 -0.26
N PHE A 6 12.83 13.73 -1.04
CA PHE A 6 13.87 12.70 -0.94
C PHE A 6 15.06 13.20 -0.11
N ASP A 7 14.79 13.73 1.08
CA ASP A 7 15.80 14.27 1.96
C ASP A 7 16.79 13.19 2.43
N MET A 8 18.07 13.39 2.16
CA MET A 8 19.19 12.56 2.62
C MET A 8 20.40 13.45 2.96
N PRO A 9 20.84 13.54 4.22
CA PRO A 9 20.30 12.83 5.40
C PRO A 9 18.87 13.27 5.75
N LEU A 10 18.10 12.36 6.36
CA LEU A 10 16.72 12.62 6.80
C LEU A 10 16.68 13.81 7.76
N SER A 11 15.71 14.71 7.53
CA SER A 11 15.34 15.73 8.51
C SER A 11 14.83 15.07 9.81
N SER A 12 14.89 15.79 10.94
CA SER A 12 14.35 15.28 12.21
C SER A 12 12.86 14.91 12.11
N ALA A 13 12.08 15.66 11.33
CA ALA A 13 10.67 15.36 11.08
C ALA A 13 10.49 14.09 10.25
N GLY A 14 11.29 13.93 9.18
CA GLY A 14 11.31 12.70 8.38
C GLY A 14 11.74 11.46 9.20
N ALA A 15 12.73 11.61 10.07
CA ALA A 15 13.19 10.56 10.98
C ALA A 15 12.10 10.12 11.97
N TRP A 16 11.39 11.07 12.59
CA TRP A 16 10.23 10.77 13.44
C TRP A 16 9.10 10.10 12.65
N GLY A 17 8.79 10.60 11.46
CA GLY A 17 7.81 9.99 10.55
C GLY A 17 8.16 8.52 10.25
N LEU A 18 9.43 8.24 9.96
CA LEU A 18 9.92 6.89 9.71
C LEU A 18 9.83 6.00 10.95
N GLY A 19 10.24 6.50 12.12
CA GLY A 19 10.10 5.77 13.38
C GLY A 19 8.66 5.39 13.70
N CYS A 20 7.73 6.35 13.57
CA CYS A 20 6.29 6.12 13.74
C CYS A 20 5.73 5.13 12.71
N ALA A 21 6.16 5.21 11.45
CA ALA A 21 5.77 4.27 10.40
C ALA A 21 6.17 2.83 10.74
N VAL A 22 7.41 2.62 11.17
CA VAL A 22 7.89 1.29 11.59
C VAL A 22 7.06 0.77 12.77
N LEU A 23 6.83 1.58 13.80
CA LEU A 23 6.02 1.19 14.95
C LEU A 23 4.57 0.85 14.57
N LEU A 24 3.95 1.65 13.69
CA LEU A 24 2.60 1.40 13.17
C LEU A 24 2.54 0.07 12.43
N LEU A 25 3.48 -0.18 11.51
CA LEU A 25 3.53 -1.42 10.74
C LEU A 25 3.77 -2.64 11.62
N CYS A 26 4.68 -2.55 12.60
CA CYS A 26 4.88 -3.60 13.60
C CYS A 26 3.62 -3.86 14.43
N GLY A 27 2.91 -2.80 14.86
CA GLY A 27 1.66 -2.90 15.59
C GLY A 27 0.55 -3.57 14.77
N LEU A 28 0.35 -3.13 13.52
CA LEU A 28 -0.61 -3.74 12.60
C LEU A 28 -0.31 -5.21 12.34
N TRP A 29 0.98 -5.55 12.14
CA TRP A 29 1.40 -6.93 11.96
C TRP A 29 1.15 -7.79 13.21
N ALA A 30 1.46 -7.27 14.39
CA ALA A 30 1.24 -7.98 15.66
C ALA A 30 -0.26 -8.20 15.92
N ILE A 31 -1.08 -7.16 15.76
CA ILE A 31 -2.54 -7.23 15.92
C ILE A 31 -3.14 -8.21 14.89
N GLY A 32 -2.75 -8.08 13.62
CA GLY A 32 -3.19 -8.98 12.56
C GLY A 32 -2.83 -10.44 12.85
N SER A 33 -1.62 -10.69 13.35
CA SER A 33 -1.17 -12.02 13.75
C SER A 33 -1.95 -12.59 14.94
N VAL A 34 -2.30 -11.75 15.93
CA VAL A 34 -3.13 -12.17 17.07
C VAL A 34 -4.55 -12.50 16.62
N ILE A 35 -5.16 -11.64 15.78
CA ILE A 35 -6.50 -11.88 15.22
C ILE A 35 -6.50 -13.17 14.40
N GLU A 36 -5.53 -13.38 13.51
CA GLU A 36 -5.43 -14.57 12.67
C GLU A 36 -5.29 -15.85 13.52
N ARG A 37 -4.52 -15.81 14.62
CA ARG A 37 -4.36 -16.95 15.54
C ARG A 37 -5.62 -17.27 16.33
N ARG A 38 -6.48 -16.28 16.58
CA ARG A 38 -7.75 -16.45 17.32
C ARG A 38 -8.90 -16.92 16.44
N LYS A 39 -8.78 -16.84 15.11
CA LYS A 39 -9.83 -17.30 14.18
C LYS A 39 -9.99 -18.81 14.26
N ALA A 40 -11.25 -19.26 14.25
CA ALA A 40 -11.57 -20.66 14.14
C ALA A 40 -11.02 -21.25 12.82
N PRO A 41 -10.60 -22.52 12.79
CA PRO A 41 -10.00 -23.13 11.60
C PRO A 41 -10.86 -23.03 10.33
N HIS A 42 -12.18 -23.16 10.46
CA HIS A 42 -13.12 -23.06 9.34
C HIS A 42 -13.17 -21.64 8.76
N ALA A 43 -13.28 -20.61 9.61
CA ALA A 43 -13.32 -19.21 9.18
C ALA A 43 -12.02 -18.80 8.48
N ARG A 44 -10.87 -19.29 8.99
CA ARG A 44 -9.57 -19.07 8.35
C ARG A 44 -9.48 -19.72 6.97
N ALA A 45 -9.94 -20.96 6.83
CA ALA A 45 -9.93 -21.66 5.55
C ALA A 45 -10.86 -20.98 4.53
N GLU A 46 -11.99 -20.42 4.98
CA GLU A 46 -12.88 -19.65 4.12
C GLU A 46 -12.22 -18.36 3.61
N ASP A 47 -11.55 -17.60 4.48
CA ASP A 47 -10.80 -16.40 4.08
C ASP A 47 -9.68 -16.73 3.08
N GLU A 48 -8.93 -17.80 3.33
CA GLU A 48 -7.87 -18.28 2.42
C GLU A 48 -8.44 -18.67 1.06
N ARG A 49 -9.60 -19.34 1.02
CA ARG A 49 -10.30 -19.68 -0.24
C ARG A 49 -10.77 -18.43 -0.98
N LYS A 50 -11.39 -17.46 -0.30
CA LYS A 50 -11.85 -16.21 -0.92
C LYS A 50 -10.69 -15.40 -1.50
N MET A 51 -9.57 -15.33 -0.76
CA MET A 51 -8.36 -14.66 -1.22
C MET A 51 -7.77 -15.33 -2.47
N LEU A 52 -7.69 -16.66 -2.51
CA LEU A 52 -7.16 -17.38 -3.66
C LEU A 52 -8.12 -17.39 -4.87
N ALA A 53 -9.42 -17.23 -4.63
CA ALA A 53 -10.43 -17.12 -5.68
C ALA A 53 -10.59 -15.70 -6.24
N SER A 54 -9.88 -14.69 -5.70
CA SER A 54 -9.90 -13.35 -6.26
C SER A 54 -9.25 -13.34 -7.65
N SER A 55 -9.65 -12.39 -8.50
CA SER A 55 -9.06 -12.18 -9.83
C SER A 55 -7.62 -11.63 -9.78
N SER A 56 -7.04 -11.49 -8.60
CA SER A 56 -5.71 -10.92 -8.41
C SER A 56 -4.62 -11.90 -8.84
N ILE A 57 -3.58 -11.37 -9.49
CA ILE A 57 -2.41 -12.14 -9.89
C ILE A 57 -1.50 -12.32 -8.67
N TRP A 58 -1.63 -13.46 -8.01
CA TRP A 58 -0.88 -13.79 -6.82
C TRP A 58 0.45 -14.48 -7.15
N PRO A 59 1.57 -14.13 -6.47
CA PRO A 59 2.85 -14.80 -6.69
C PRO A 59 2.77 -16.27 -6.26
N ARG A 60 3.36 -17.16 -7.06
CA ARG A 60 3.32 -18.63 -6.86
C ARG A 60 4.64 -19.21 -6.38
N ASN A 61 5.71 -18.46 -6.50
CA ASN A 61 7.06 -18.84 -6.11
C ASN A 61 7.84 -17.59 -5.64
N LEU A 62 9.07 -17.80 -5.13
CA LEU A 62 9.88 -16.72 -4.59
C LEU A 62 10.30 -15.67 -5.63
N ALA A 63 10.54 -16.08 -6.87
CA ALA A 63 10.90 -15.16 -7.94
C ALA A 63 9.71 -14.24 -8.30
N GLU A 64 8.51 -14.81 -8.43
CA GLU A 64 7.27 -14.04 -8.62
C GLU A 64 6.97 -13.14 -7.42
N ALA A 65 7.24 -13.61 -6.19
CA ALA A 65 7.06 -12.80 -4.99
C ALA A 65 8.03 -11.60 -4.95
N PHE A 66 9.29 -11.80 -5.36
CA PHE A 66 10.25 -10.70 -5.49
C PHE A 66 9.84 -9.72 -6.60
N ALA A 67 9.43 -10.22 -7.76
CA ALA A 67 8.94 -9.38 -8.86
C ALA A 67 7.69 -8.58 -8.48
N PHE A 68 6.76 -9.21 -7.76
CA PHE A 68 5.60 -8.53 -7.20
C PHE A 68 6.04 -7.45 -6.21
N ALA A 69 6.98 -7.77 -5.31
CA ALA A 69 7.44 -6.82 -4.32
C ALA A 69 8.13 -5.60 -4.94
N ALA A 70 9.03 -5.82 -5.90
CA ALA A 70 9.68 -4.76 -6.65
C ALA A 70 8.67 -3.91 -7.42
N SER A 71 7.72 -4.54 -8.12
CA SER A 71 6.65 -3.84 -8.84
C SER A 71 5.82 -2.98 -7.90
N MET A 72 5.43 -3.50 -6.73
CA MET A 72 4.67 -2.74 -5.74
C MET A 72 5.46 -1.54 -5.24
N LEU A 73 6.74 -1.70 -4.90
CA LEU A 73 7.58 -0.58 -4.45
C LEU A 73 7.72 0.52 -5.52
N ILE A 74 7.89 0.14 -6.79
CA ILE A 74 7.96 1.09 -7.90
C ILE A 74 6.64 1.83 -8.07
N VAL A 75 5.52 1.09 -8.09
CA VAL A 75 4.19 1.66 -8.28
C VAL A 75 3.85 2.56 -7.11
N THR A 76 3.87 2.06 -5.87
CA THR A 76 3.51 2.86 -4.68
C THR A 76 4.46 4.03 -4.49
N GLY A 77 5.76 3.84 -4.74
CA GLY A 77 6.74 4.92 -4.72
C GLY A 77 6.43 6.00 -5.76
N GLY A 78 6.12 5.60 -6.99
CA GLY A 78 5.70 6.50 -8.07
C GLY A 78 4.43 7.26 -7.72
N TRP A 79 3.44 6.62 -7.08
CA TRP A 79 2.23 7.28 -6.59
C TRP A 79 2.57 8.35 -5.54
N GLU A 80 3.43 8.06 -4.57
CA GLU A 80 3.83 9.07 -3.58
C GLU A 80 4.56 10.25 -4.22
N VAL A 81 5.49 9.98 -5.13
CA VAL A 81 6.21 11.05 -5.85
C VAL A 81 5.27 11.90 -6.68
N LEU A 82 4.35 11.28 -7.43
CA LEU A 82 3.44 11.99 -8.32
C LEU A 82 2.46 12.87 -7.54
N TYR A 83 1.78 12.33 -6.53
CA TYR A 83 0.68 13.04 -5.87
C TYR A 83 1.17 13.95 -4.75
N ARG A 84 2.22 13.57 -4.02
CA ARG A 84 2.68 14.32 -2.82
C ARG A 84 3.86 15.19 -3.16
N GLY A 85 4.85 14.65 -3.88
CA GLY A 85 5.98 15.43 -4.37
C GLY A 85 5.57 16.42 -5.47
N PHE A 86 5.27 15.91 -6.67
CA PHE A 86 5.10 16.70 -7.88
C PHE A 86 3.83 17.54 -7.89
N LEU A 87 2.65 16.95 -7.64
CA LEU A 87 1.38 17.70 -7.70
C LEU A 87 1.37 18.85 -6.68
N LEU A 88 1.88 18.61 -5.47
CA LEU A 88 1.90 19.63 -4.43
C LEU A 88 2.90 20.74 -4.76
N LEU A 89 4.07 20.40 -5.31
CA LEU A 89 5.07 21.36 -5.77
C LEU A 89 4.52 22.30 -6.84
N VAL A 90 3.76 21.78 -7.81
CA VAL A 90 3.23 22.56 -8.94
C VAL A 90 1.96 23.34 -8.57
N LEU A 91 1.06 22.76 -7.77
CA LEU A 91 -0.22 23.40 -7.44
C LEU A 91 -0.07 24.48 -6.36
N THR A 92 0.80 24.30 -5.38
CA THR A 92 0.97 25.26 -4.26
C THR A 92 1.20 26.71 -4.72
N PRO A 93 2.08 27.02 -5.69
CA PRO A 93 2.27 28.40 -6.15
C PRO A 93 1.07 28.96 -6.94
N VAL A 94 0.17 28.11 -7.45
CA VAL A 94 -0.96 28.54 -8.30
C VAL A 94 -2.22 28.76 -7.46
N ILE A 95 -2.53 27.84 -6.55
CA ILE A 95 -3.80 27.83 -5.80
C ILE A 95 -3.60 27.87 -4.27
N GLY A 96 -2.36 27.94 -3.80
CA GLY A 96 -2.02 27.91 -2.38
C GLY A 96 -2.03 26.50 -1.78
N LEU A 97 -1.34 26.33 -0.66
CA LEU A 97 -1.11 25.03 -0.02
C LEU A 97 -2.41 24.29 0.36
N PRO A 98 -3.43 24.91 1.02
CA PRO A 98 -4.63 24.18 1.41
C PRO A 98 -5.41 23.59 0.23
N LEU A 99 -5.55 24.35 -0.86
CA LEU A 99 -6.23 23.89 -2.07
C LEU A 99 -5.39 22.86 -2.82
N ALA A 100 -4.05 23.00 -2.85
CA ALA A 100 -3.15 22.00 -3.42
C ALA A 100 -3.25 20.65 -2.71
N ILE A 101 -3.35 20.64 -1.37
CA ILE A 101 -3.57 19.43 -0.57
C ILE A 101 -4.89 18.76 -0.95
N ALA A 102 -6.00 19.52 -0.97
CA ALA A 102 -7.31 19.00 -1.32
C ALA A 102 -7.36 18.46 -2.75
N ALA A 103 -6.81 19.20 -3.72
CA ALA A 103 -6.74 18.80 -5.12
C ALA A 103 -5.90 17.53 -5.31
N SER A 104 -4.74 17.43 -4.65
CA SER A 104 -3.89 16.23 -4.69
C SER A 104 -4.61 15.02 -4.10
N ALA A 105 -5.28 15.16 -2.96
CA ALA A 105 -6.02 14.07 -2.33
C ALA A 105 -7.19 13.57 -3.20
N LEU A 106 -7.93 14.50 -3.82
CA LEU A 106 -9.00 14.16 -4.76
C LEU A 106 -8.45 13.47 -6.01
N ALA A 107 -7.39 14.01 -6.62
CA ALA A 107 -6.75 13.43 -7.79
C ALA A 107 -6.23 12.02 -7.50
N TYR A 108 -5.68 11.79 -6.30
CA TYR A 108 -5.25 10.47 -5.85
C TYR A 108 -6.43 9.51 -5.76
N GLY A 109 -7.50 9.89 -5.05
CA GLY A 109 -8.65 9.01 -4.87
C GLY A 109 -9.36 8.66 -6.18
N LEU A 110 -9.47 9.63 -7.09
CA LEU A 110 -9.98 9.39 -8.45
C LEU A 110 -9.06 8.48 -9.27
N GLY A 111 -7.74 8.67 -9.15
CA GLY A 111 -6.75 7.83 -9.82
C GLY A 111 -6.69 6.39 -9.28
N HIS A 112 -7.03 6.17 -8.02
CA HIS A 112 -7.10 4.83 -7.42
C HIS A 112 -8.26 3.98 -7.96
N GLY A 113 -9.18 4.62 -8.69
CA GLY A 113 -10.32 3.97 -9.31
C GLY A 113 -11.52 3.85 -8.38
N TYR A 114 -12.67 3.59 -8.97
CA TYR A 114 -13.92 3.40 -8.26
C TYR A 114 -14.28 1.91 -8.25
N GLU A 115 -14.11 1.25 -7.10
CA GLU A 115 -14.72 -0.07 -6.86
C GLU A 115 -16.07 0.07 -6.14
N ASN A 116 -16.11 0.90 -5.10
CA ASN A 116 -17.31 1.22 -4.34
C ASN A 116 -17.12 2.55 -3.58
N PRO A 117 -18.22 3.20 -3.13
CA PRO A 117 -18.14 4.50 -2.48
C PRO A 117 -17.27 4.50 -1.21
N LYS A 118 -17.29 3.40 -0.44
CA LYS A 118 -16.52 3.31 0.81
C LYS A 118 -15.02 3.31 0.56
N GLN A 119 -14.56 2.53 -0.43
CA GLN A 119 -13.16 2.52 -0.82
C GLN A 119 -12.72 3.85 -1.43
N LEU A 120 -13.54 4.45 -2.30
CA LEU A 120 -13.22 5.77 -2.87
C LEU A 120 -13.05 6.82 -1.77
N ILE A 121 -14.04 6.94 -0.87
CA ILE A 121 -13.98 7.90 0.24
C ILE A 121 -12.79 7.60 1.16
N GLY A 122 -12.56 6.33 1.49
CA GLY A 122 -11.41 5.91 2.28
C GLY A 122 -10.07 6.29 1.66
N SER A 123 -9.93 6.13 0.33
CA SER A 123 -8.72 6.50 -0.40
C SER A 123 -8.48 8.01 -0.41
N ILE A 124 -9.54 8.83 -0.59
CA ILE A 124 -9.44 10.29 -0.55
C ILE A 124 -9.04 10.76 0.85
N ILE A 125 -9.68 10.22 1.89
CA ILE A 125 -9.38 10.59 3.29
C ILE A 125 -7.94 10.21 3.64
N SER A 126 -7.52 8.98 3.31
CA SER A 126 -6.14 8.53 3.55
C SER A 126 -5.15 9.41 2.80
N ALA A 127 -5.44 9.74 1.53
CA ALA A 127 -4.59 10.59 0.72
C ALA A 127 -4.48 12.00 1.31
N PHE A 128 -5.58 12.56 1.81
CA PHE A 128 -5.60 13.87 2.45
C PHE A 128 -4.66 13.93 3.65
N PHE A 129 -4.74 12.95 4.55
CA PHE A 129 -3.85 12.88 5.71
C PHE A 129 -2.38 12.66 5.31
N PHE A 130 -2.12 11.81 4.31
CA PHE A 130 -0.76 11.59 3.81
C PHE A 130 -0.18 12.85 3.19
N THR A 131 -0.98 13.61 2.43
CA THR A 131 -0.53 14.86 1.82
C THR A 131 -0.30 15.96 2.85
N ILE A 132 -1.13 16.04 3.91
CA ILE A 132 -0.85 16.95 5.06
C ILE A 132 0.46 16.55 5.75
N ALA A 133 0.64 15.26 6.02
CA ALA A 133 1.81 14.78 6.71
C ALA A 133 3.08 14.96 5.87
N TYR A 134 3.00 14.80 4.55
CA TYR A 134 4.06 15.20 3.63
C TYR A 134 4.32 16.72 3.70
N ALA A 135 3.29 17.55 3.62
CA ALA A 135 3.45 19.00 3.66
C ALA A 135 4.17 19.47 4.94
N TRP A 136 3.98 18.77 6.05
CA TRP A 136 4.68 19.04 7.30
C TRP A 136 6.09 18.44 7.34
N THR A 137 6.25 17.15 7.01
CA THR A 137 7.52 16.44 7.18
C THR A 137 8.51 16.66 6.04
N GLN A 138 8.01 17.05 4.87
CA GLN A 138 8.76 17.17 3.60
C GLN A 138 9.56 15.90 3.27
N SER A 139 9.08 14.72 3.70
CA SER A 139 9.77 13.45 3.51
C SER A 139 8.81 12.39 2.96
N LEU A 140 9.16 11.81 1.83
CA LEU A 140 8.38 10.73 1.20
C LEU A 140 8.73 9.36 1.76
N TRP A 141 9.91 9.19 2.36
CA TRP A 141 10.44 7.87 2.72
C TRP A 141 9.49 7.04 3.59
N TRP A 142 8.92 7.66 4.62
CA TRP A 142 8.01 6.98 5.53
C TRP A 142 6.62 6.74 4.92
N LEU A 143 6.17 7.61 4.00
CA LEU A 143 4.93 7.43 3.23
C LEU A 143 5.04 6.27 2.25
N ILE A 144 6.17 6.21 1.51
CA ILE A 144 6.50 5.09 0.61
C ILE A 144 6.56 3.79 1.41
N LEU A 145 7.19 3.81 2.59
CA LEU A 145 7.26 2.64 3.47
C LEU A 145 5.86 2.15 3.86
N ILE A 146 4.97 3.02 4.35
CA ILE A 146 3.61 2.61 4.76
C ILE A 146 2.82 2.11 3.54
N HIS A 147 2.79 2.90 2.46
CA HIS A 147 1.98 2.60 1.29
C HIS A 147 2.45 1.33 0.57
N GLY A 148 3.75 1.10 0.48
CA GLY A 148 4.32 -0.14 -0.05
C GLY A 148 4.10 -1.33 0.89
N SER A 149 4.21 -1.15 2.21
CA SER A 149 4.16 -2.28 3.15
C SER A 149 2.79 -2.94 3.28
N ILE A 150 1.71 -2.17 3.14
CA ILE A 150 0.33 -2.71 3.21
C ILE A 150 0.10 -3.81 2.15
N PRO A 151 0.27 -3.56 0.83
CA PRO A 151 0.10 -4.61 -0.17
C PRO A 151 1.15 -5.72 -0.02
N LEU A 152 2.39 -5.40 0.35
CA LEU A 152 3.45 -6.41 0.56
C LEU A 152 3.13 -7.38 1.70
N SER A 153 2.38 -6.93 2.72
CA SER A 153 1.95 -7.77 3.84
C SER A 153 1.06 -8.95 3.42
N THR A 154 0.50 -8.92 2.20
CA THR A 154 -0.31 -10.01 1.64
C THR A 154 0.53 -11.19 1.15
N ILE A 155 1.81 -10.96 0.76
CA ILE A 155 2.67 -12.01 0.18
C ILE A 155 2.80 -13.22 1.11
N PRO A 156 3.15 -13.08 2.41
CA PRO A 156 3.24 -14.24 3.30
C PRO A 156 1.90 -14.93 3.50
N ALA A 157 0.79 -14.19 3.55
CA ALA A 157 -0.55 -14.76 3.70
C ALA A 157 -0.92 -15.63 2.50
N VAL A 158 -0.71 -15.12 1.29
CA VAL A 158 -0.94 -15.82 0.02
C VAL A 158 -0.07 -17.06 -0.10
N MET A 159 1.24 -16.95 0.18
CA MET A 159 2.15 -18.09 0.11
C MET A 159 1.78 -19.19 1.13
N ARG A 160 1.32 -18.82 2.33
CA ARG A 160 0.82 -19.79 3.32
C ARG A 160 -0.46 -20.47 2.86
N ALA A 161 -1.40 -19.71 2.31
CA ALA A 161 -2.67 -20.24 1.80
C ALA A 161 -2.44 -21.22 0.63
N GLN A 162 -1.57 -20.88 -0.32
CA GLN A 162 -1.20 -21.75 -1.45
C GLN A 162 -0.56 -23.07 -1.00
N ARG A 163 0.27 -23.04 0.06
CA ARG A 163 0.86 -24.26 0.64
C ARG A 163 -0.18 -25.18 1.29
N ARG A 164 -1.25 -24.62 1.86
CA ARG A 164 -2.32 -25.40 2.52
C ARG A 164 -3.40 -25.88 1.56
N HIS A 165 -3.58 -25.20 0.42
CA HIS A 165 -4.58 -25.54 -0.58
C HIS A 165 -3.93 -25.84 -1.95
N PRO A 166 -3.11 -26.90 -2.06
CA PRO A 166 -2.40 -27.22 -3.30
C PRO A 166 -3.34 -27.63 -4.45
N THR A 167 -4.56 -28.09 -4.16
CA THR A 167 -5.54 -28.47 -5.20
C THR A 167 -6.10 -27.27 -5.96
N LEU A 168 -6.33 -26.14 -5.27
CA LEU A 168 -6.76 -24.87 -5.88
C LEU A 168 -5.68 -24.25 -6.78
N ARG A 169 -4.42 -24.69 -6.64
CA ARG A 169 -3.29 -24.31 -7.51
C ARG A 169 -3.42 -24.92 -8.92
N SER A 170 -4.05 -26.09 -9.06
CA SER A 170 -4.13 -26.82 -10.33
C SER A 170 -5.24 -26.30 -11.26
N THR A 171 -6.34 -25.79 -10.71
CA THR A 171 -7.47 -25.27 -11.51
C THR A 171 -7.12 -23.99 -12.26
N ILE A 172 -6.22 -23.15 -11.73
CA ILE A 172 -5.78 -21.93 -12.42
C ILE A 172 -4.80 -22.26 -13.56
N THR A 173 -4.02 -23.34 -13.44
CA THR A 173 -3.06 -23.75 -14.49
C THR A 173 -3.74 -24.36 -15.72
N SER A 174 -4.92 -24.96 -15.58
CA SER A 174 -5.67 -25.47 -16.74
C SER A 174 -6.37 -24.38 -17.55
N VAL A 175 -6.61 -23.19 -16.97
CA VAL A 175 -7.35 -22.08 -17.64
C VAL A 175 -6.41 -21.12 -18.38
N ILE A 176 -5.15 -21.00 -17.94
CA ILE A 176 -4.15 -20.14 -18.60
C ILE A 176 -3.29 -20.95 -19.61
N GLY A 177 -3.35 -22.29 -19.52
CA GLY A 177 -2.67 -23.22 -20.44
C GLY A 177 -3.53 -23.69 -21.62
N SER A 178 -4.71 -23.11 -21.85
CA SER A 178 -5.64 -23.44 -22.93
C SER A 178 -5.88 -22.25 -23.87
#